data_AF-A0A329KNK0-F1
#
_entry.id   AF-A0A329KNK0-F1
#
_cell.length_a   1.000
_cell.length_b   1.000
_cell.length_c   1.000
_cell.angle_alpha   90.00
_cell.angle_beta   90.00
_cell.angle_gamma   90.00
#
_symmetry.space_group_name_H-M   'P 1'
#
loop_
_entity.id
_entity.type
_entity.pdbx_description
1 polymer ?
#
loop_
_entity_poly.entity_id
_entity_poly.type
_entity_poly.pdbx_seq_one_letter_code
_entity_poly.pdbx_strand_id
1 'polypeptide(L)'
;MAKLTGVSVVAEKITYNGAEYVKTDESAKAGDIIRIASDVSFLTDGGYYVVDSVDCAGDPQITDDEGDSYDICGDEFEVFAKVSVAAPGATSAGTATYLEVKRRANVGERIRIVSGVSYSDYGNGDEFVVERVDLDGDVYITDNVGEEECVFLREYVVLEPIPQPNATTADTLPDTLPEPYVIHDGKVYVKETRKAAAGERILIVNPQIALSYGKGDVLTVKESLEGGISADNEARSGVLHREYVVLTPVTSVILGGKEYAIEQRNAKAGDIVLVTETAADYWAFSTGMIGTCDGESGRVAKDAHLTFANGKKYYVGPSASKSDYVVLVPQEDTQPVAKQPEAVRLTVGDYAKVTATSNHNYAIGDVVKITEDDPDGRPYRGEVVATGRVGNWLRESEVVRATPEEVAEAQRKKAEADAKAAKLKLKVGDKVRINVPEGTRTSYGRAGVTNSEIGEVTTIISDDLVRVRWPSFSNDWNGKPAELDVVTPEEAAWAKLGRKVGEFKAGDIAEFAEPAGYNALTKGDIGVVGEPNQLGWVRLNTASVVCGNWCTPKELRLIAPVESLFNSAINSASTAN
;
A
#
# COMPACT_ATOMS: atom_id res chain seq x y z
N MET A 1 -25.49 24.26 -0.05
CA MET A 1 -26.27 24.08 -1.30
C MET A 1 -27.48 23.22 -0.98
N ALA A 2 -28.66 23.58 -1.49
CA ALA A 2 -29.91 22.84 -1.32
C ALA A 2 -29.97 21.53 -2.14
N LYS A 3 -30.86 20.62 -1.73
CA LYS A 3 -31.36 19.38 -2.37
C LYS A 3 -30.71 18.99 -3.72
N LEU A 4 -30.12 17.80 -3.77
CA LEU A 4 -29.50 17.28 -4.99
C LEU A 4 -30.53 17.04 -6.12
N THR A 5 -30.22 17.53 -7.33
CA THR A 5 -30.98 17.25 -8.57
C THR A 5 -30.15 16.40 -9.53
N GLY A 6 -30.78 15.51 -10.32
CA GLY A 6 -30.10 14.64 -11.29
C GLY A 6 -29.64 13.27 -10.77
N VAL A 7 -30.13 12.83 -9.60
CA VAL A 7 -29.81 11.50 -9.04
C VAL A 7 -30.50 10.40 -9.85
N SER A 8 -29.71 9.46 -10.39
CA SER A 8 -30.21 8.22 -11.00
C SER A 8 -30.05 7.08 -10.00
N VAL A 9 -31.16 6.39 -9.69
CA VAL A 9 -31.17 5.29 -8.72
C VAL A 9 -31.20 3.95 -9.46
N VAL A 10 -30.17 3.14 -9.28
CA VAL A 10 -30.14 1.74 -9.70
C VAL A 10 -29.80 0.92 -8.46
N ALA A 11 -30.80 0.25 -7.89
CA ALA A 11 -30.80 -0.55 -6.66
C ALA A 11 -29.50 -0.52 -5.82
N GLU A 12 -29.56 0.16 -4.67
CA GLU A 12 -28.48 0.37 -3.67
C GLU A 12 -27.28 1.22 -4.14
N LYS A 13 -27.33 1.79 -5.34
CA LYS A 13 -26.33 2.74 -5.84
C LYS A 13 -26.96 4.02 -6.37
N ILE A 14 -26.26 5.13 -6.14
CA ILE A 14 -26.58 6.45 -6.67
C ILE A 14 -25.36 7.06 -7.36
N THR A 15 -25.57 7.89 -8.36
CA THR A 15 -24.51 8.63 -9.04
C THR A 15 -24.76 10.13 -8.88
N TYR A 16 -23.75 10.88 -8.44
CA TYR A 16 -23.80 12.33 -8.27
C TYR A 16 -22.45 12.96 -8.64
N ASN A 17 -22.47 13.98 -9.51
CA ASN A 17 -21.27 14.63 -10.06
C ASN A 17 -20.21 13.66 -10.61
N GLY A 18 -20.64 12.62 -11.32
CA GLY A 18 -19.75 11.63 -11.93
C GLY A 18 -19.10 10.64 -10.94
N ALA A 19 -19.38 10.77 -9.65
CA ALA A 19 -18.99 9.79 -8.63
C ALA A 19 -20.16 8.84 -8.33
N GLU A 20 -19.84 7.57 -8.13
CA GLU A 20 -20.81 6.58 -7.65
C GLU A 20 -20.80 6.53 -6.12
N TYR A 21 -21.94 6.27 -5.51
CA TYR A 21 -22.11 6.07 -4.08
C TYR A 21 -22.96 4.83 -3.85
N VAL A 22 -22.63 4.04 -2.83
CA VAL A 22 -23.29 2.77 -2.53
C VAL A 22 -23.88 2.82 -1.13
N LYS A 23 -25.12 2.34 -0.97
CA LYS A 23 -25.79 2.29 0.33
C LYS A 23 -24.95 1.50 1.32
N THR A 24 -24.79 2.02 2.53
CA THR A 24 -24.00 1.41 3.60
C THR A 24 -24.71 1.51 4.93
N ASP A 25 -24.42 0.58 5.83
CA ASP A 25 -24.82 0.62 7.24
C ASP A 25 -23.73 1.28 8.12
N GLU A 26 -22.61 1.72 7.52
CA GLU A 26 -21.58 2.50 8.22
C GLU A 26 -22.07 3.92 8.53
N SER A 27 -21.56 4.50 9.62
CA SER A 27 -21.76 5.91 9.95
C SER A 27 -21.28 6.81 8.82
N ALA A 28 -22.06 7.85 8.51
CA ALA A 28 -21.75 8.77 7.45
C ALA A 28 -20.45 9.55 7.73
N LYS A 29 -19.69 9.83 6.68
CA LYS A 29 -18.47 10.65 6.73
C LYS A 29 -18.68 11.89 5.88
N ALA A 30 -17.88 12.93 6.13
CA ALA A 30 -17.88 14.11 5.29
C ALA A 30 -17.63 13.74 3.82
N GLY A 31 -18.52 14.20 2.93
CA GLY A 31 -18.52 13.88 1.50
C GLY A 31 -19.34 12.65 1.09
N ASP A 32 -19.94 11.91 2.03
CA ASP A 32 -20.97 10.91 1.73
C ASP A 32 -22.33 11.58 1.44
N ILE A 33 -23.29 10.82 0.92
CA ILE A 33 -24.65 11.30 0.67
C ILE A 33 -25.60 10.61 1.64
N ILE A 34 -26.47 11.37 2.29
CA ILE A 34 -27.59 10.82 3.06
C ILE A 34 -28.91 11.04 2.35
N ARG A 35 -29.85 10.12 2.58
CA ARG A 35 -31.24 10.25 2.16
C ARG A 35 -32.14 10.33 3.38
N ILE A 36 -32.96 11.36 3.45
CA ILE A 36 -33.90 11.56 4.55
C ILE A 36 -35.07 10.59 4.42
N ALA A 37 -35.37 9.86 5.49
CA ALA A 37 -36.36 8.78 5.50
C ALA A 37 -37.66 9.15 6.25
N SER A 38 -37.74 10.36 6.81
CA SER A 38 -38.91 10.85 7.54
C SER A 38 -39.19 12.34 7.26
N ASP A 39 -40.43 12.76 7.49
CA ASP A 39 -40.85 14.16 7.35
C ASP A 39 -40.23 15.01 8.47
N VAL A 40 -39.12 15.66 8.15
CA VAL A 40 -38.38 16.54 9.07
C VAL A 40 -38.53 17.98 8.59
N SER A 41 -38.54 18.90 9.55
CA SER A 41 -38.66 20.32 9.24
C SER A 41 -37.43 20.74 8.43
N PHE A 42 -37.60 21.53 7.37
CA PHE A 42 -36.51 22.09 6.54
C PHE A 42 -35.81 21.14 5.56
N LEU A 43 -36.11 19.83 5.57
CA LEU A 43 -35.63 18.87 4.55
C LEU A 43 -36.80 18.22 3.82
N THR A 44 -36.61 17.94 2.53
CA THR A 44 -37.59 17.18 1.75
C THR A 44 -37.52 15.70 2.13
N ASP A 45 -38.66 15.11 2.53
CA ASP A 45 -38.84 13.67 2.64
C ASP A 45 -38.37 12.93 1.37
N GLY A 46 -37.53 11.91 1.54
CA GLY A 46 -36.89 11.16 0.47
C GLY A 46 -35.80 11.91 -0.30
N GLY A 47 -35.47 13.15 0.09
CA GLY A 47 -34.42 13.98 -0.49
C GLY A 47 -33.01 13.48 -0.17
N TYR A 48 -32.06 13.80 -1.05
CA TYR A 48 -30.65 13.44 -0.90
C TYR A 48 -29.81 14.68 -0.63
N TYR A 49 -28.89 14.57 0.33
CA TYR A 49 -28.06 15.67 0.84
C TYR A 49 -26.61 15.18 1.02
N VAL A 50 -25.63 16.05 0.75
CA VAL A 50 -24.22 15.75 1.00
C VAL A 50 -23.90 16.05 2.46
N VAL A 51 -23.14 15.18 3.12
CA VAL A 51 -22.62 15.42 4.46
C VAL A 51 -21.46 16.40 4.37
N ASP A 52 -21.67 17.62 4.87
CA ASP A 52 -20.67 18.69 4.87
C ASP A 52 -19.58 18.41 5.91
N SER A 53 -19.97 17.90 7.09
CA SER A 53 -19.05 17.49 8.16
C SER A 53 -19.71 16.51 9.13
N VAL A 54 -18.92 15.94 10.03
CA VAL A 54 -19.41 15.11 11.14
C VAL A 54 -18.92 15.76 12.43
N ASP A 55 -19.84 15.97 13.36
CA ASP A 55 -19.54 16.67 14.60
C ASP A 55 -18.85 15.75 15.64
N CYS A 56 -18.62 16.25 16.85
CA CYS A 56 -17.98 15.48 17.91
C CYS A 56 -18.84 14.36 18.50
N ALA A 57 -20.16 14.40 18.29
CA ALA A 57 -21.08 13.32 18.68
C ALA A 57 -21.15 12.21 17.61
N GLY A 58 -20.69 12.50 16.39
CA GLY A 58 -20.76 11.58 15.26
C GLY A 58 -21.96 11.83 14.34
N ASP A 59 -22.66 12.95 14.53
CA ASP A 59 -23.88 13.29 13.82
C ASP A 59 -23.56 14.06 12.52
N PRO A 60 -24.14 13.67 11.37
CA PRO A 60 -23.91 14.36 10.10
C PRO A 60 -24.46 15.77 10.11
N GLN A 61 -23.64 16.72 9.67
CA GLN A 61 -24.05 18.10 9.38
C GLN A 61 -24.27 18.23 7.87
N ILE A 62 -25.42 18.74 7.47
CA ILE A 62 -25.76 18.97 6.05
C ILE A 62 -26.20 20.41 5.83
N THR A 63 -26.32 20.82 4.57
CA THR A 63 -27.05 22.03 4.19
C THR A 63 -28.50 21.69 3.85
N ASP A 64 -29.47 22.38 4.46
CA ASP A 64 -30.91 22.14 4.26
C ASP A 64 -31.46 22.74 2.94
N ASP A 65 -32.79 22.65 2.76
CA ASP A 65 -33.46 23.16 1.54
C ASP A 65 -33.46 24.71 1.46
N GLU A 66 -33.23 25.41 2.57
CA GLU A 66 -33.15 26.87 2.65
C GLU A 66 -31.71 27.38 2.55
N GLY A 67 -30.73 26.49 2.66
CA GLY A 67 -29.31 26.79 2.52
C GLY A 67 -28.57 26.93 3.86
N ASP A 68 -29.23 26.64 4.98
CA ASP A 68 -28.67 26.72 6.32
C ASP A 68 -28.04 25.39 6.76
N SER A 69 -27.10 25.47 7.70
CA SER A 69 -26.51 24.27 8.32
C SER A 69 -27.57 23.60 9.19
N TYR A 70 -27.79 22.32 8.96
CA TYR A 70 -28.74 21.50 9.70
C TYR A 70 -28.05 20.28 10.31
N ASP A 71 -28.26 20.11 11.60
CA ASP A 71 -27.76 18.99 12.39
C ASP A 71 -28.77 17.84 12.36
N ILE A 72 -28.35 16.69 11.80
CA ILE A 72 -29.22 15.52 11.61
C ILE A 72 -29.41 14.72 12.91
N CYS A 73 -28.80 15.14 14.03
CA CYS A 73 -28.91 14.47 15.32
C CYS A 73 -30.38 14.10 15.67
N GLY A 74 -30.66 12.80 15.75
CA GLY A 74 -31.97 12.26 16.14
C GLY A 74 -32.97 12.05 15.00
N ASP A 75 -32.65 12.47 13.76
CA ASP A 75 -33.49 12.26 12.58
C ASP A 75 -33.15 10.92 11.87
N GLU A 76 -34.13 10.33 11.16
CA GLU A 76 -33.93 9.06 10.44
C GLU A 76 -33.41 9.29 9.01
N PHE A 77 -32.27 8.67 8.68
CA PHE A 77 -31.63 8.78 7.37
C PHE A 77 -30.95 7.49 6.92
N GLU A 78 -30.76 7.35 5.61
CA GLU A 78 -29.98 6.28 4.97
C GLU A 78 -28.65 6.84 4.44
N VAL A 79 -27.54 6.12 4.59
CA VAL A 79 -26.20 6.56 4.16
C VAL A 79 -25.78 5.89 2.85
N PHE A 80 -25.18 6.68 1.95
CA PHE A 80 -24.55 6.24 0.71
C PHE A 80 -23.09 6.69 0.68
N ALA A 81 -22.18 5.74 0.84
CA ALA A 81 -20.74 6.01 0.86
C ALA A 81 -20.16 6.14 -0.54
N LYS A 82 -19.24 7.10 -0.73
CA LYS A 82 -18.61 7.37 -2.03
C LYS A 82 -17.72 6.21 -2.48
N VAL A 83 -17.96 5.72 -3.71
CA VAL A 83 -17.16 4.68 -4.37
C VAL A 83 -16.38 5.31 -5.52
N SER A 84 -15.05 5.31 -5.40
CA SER A 84 -14.17 5.80 -6.46
C SER A 84 -14.21 4.84 -7.66
N VAL A 85 -14.95 5.20 -8.69
CA VAL A 85 -14.84 4.57 -10.01
C VAL A 85 -14.21 5.58 -10.97
N ALA A 86 -13.16 5.15 -11.66
CA ALA A 86 -12.64 5.85 -12.83
C ALA A 86 -13.73 5.85 -13.91
N ALA A 87 -14.32 7.01 -14.19
CA ALA A 87 -15.33 7.13 -15.23
C ALA A 87 -14.80 7.87 -16.48
N PRO A 88 -15.22 7.45 -17.69
CA PRO A 88 -14.69 7.91 -18.97
C PRO A 88 -15.52 9.04 -19.60
N GLY A 89 -14.82 9.98 -20.23
CA GLY A 89 -15.18 10.71 -21.46
C GLY A 89 -16.54 11.44 -21.57
N ALA A 90 -16.49 12.78 -21.58
CA ALA A 90 -17.38 13.61 -22.42
C ALA A 90 -16.76 14.99 -22.75
N THR A 91 -16.47 15.13 -24.05
CA THR A 91 -16.31 16.26 -24.99
C THR A 91 -16.47 17.75 -24.57
N SER A 92 -15.41 18.52 -24.91
CA SER A 92 -15.38 19.85 -25.58
C SER A 92 -15.97 21.10 -24.90
N ALA A 93 -15.10 21.92 -24.28
CA ALA A 93 -14.72 23.27 -24.75
C ALA A 93 -13.62 23.82 -23.82
N GLY A 94 -12.57 24.43 -24.40
CA GLY A 94 -11.32 24.78 -23.72
C GLY A 94 -11.51 25.57 -22.43
N THR A 95 -11.15 24.94 -21.31
CA THR A 95 -10.87 25.57 -20.02
C THR A 95 -9.78 24.72 -19.38
N ALA A 96 -8.68 25.34 -18.95
CA ALA A 96 -7.64 24.64 -18.20
C ALA A 96 -8.30 23.88 -17.04
N THR A 97 -8.04 22.60 -16.91
CA THR A 97 -8.61 21.79 -15.83
C THR A 97 -7.75 22.01 -14.62
N TYR A 98 -8.35 22.34 -13.47
CA TYR A 98 -7.62 22.60 -12.24
C TYR A 98 -7.94 21.50 -11.22
N LEU A 99 -6.94 21.09 -10.44
CA LEU A 99 -7.07 20.25 -9.27
C LEU A 99 -7.41 21.17 -8.10
N GLU A 100 -8.51 20.88 -7.43
CA GLU A 100 -8.87 21.57 -6.19
C GLU A 100 -8.06 21.01 -5.03
N VAL A 101 -7.18 21.84 -4.46
CA VAL A 101 -6.33 21.46 -3.33
C VAL A 101 -6.68 22.29 -2.11
N LYS A 102 -7.08 21.63 -1.02
CA LYS A 102 -7.39 22.31 0.24
C LYS A 102 -6.10 22.68 0.98
N ARG A 103 -5.61 23.90 0.76
CA ARG A 103 -4.44 24.47 1.44
C ARG A 103 -4.46 26.00 1.44
N ARG A 104 -3.59 26.62 2.23
CA ARG A 104 -3.37 28.08 2.18
C ARG A 104 -2.88 28.50 0.79
N ALA A 105 -3.44 29.58 0.26
CA ALA A 105 -3.10 30.12 -1.05
C ALA A 105 -2.06 31.23 -0.89
N ASN A 106 -1.20 31.38 -1.89
CA ASN A 106 -0.24 32.46 -1.98
C ASN A 106 -0.75 33.56 -2.92
N VAL A 107 -0.21 34.77 -2.76
CA VAL A 107 -0.43 35.88 -3.71
C VAL A 107 -0.13 35.42 -5.14
N GLY A 108 -1.07 35.65 -6.05
CA GLY A 108 -1.01 35.27 -7.46
C GLY A 108 -1.61 33.89 -7.77
N GLU A 109 -1.95 33.07 -6.76
CA GLU A 109 -2.63 31.79 -7.00
C GLU A 109 -4.12 32.00 -7.27
N ARG A 110 -4.68 31.13 -8.12
CA ARG A 110 -6.11 31.11 -8.41
C ARG A 110 -6.81 30.24 -7.36
N ILE A 111 -7.88 30.75 -6.77
CA ILE A 111 -8.68 30.06 -5.77
C ILE A 111 -10.11 29.94 -6.26
N ARG A 112 -10.83 28.92 -5.78
CA ARG A 112 -12.27 28.79 -5.96
C ARG A 112 -12.95 28.82 -4.60
N ILE A 113 -14.00 29.62 -4.48
CA ILE A 113 -14.83 29.67 -3.29
C ILE A 113 -15.67 28.38 -3.27
N VAL A 114 -15.53 27.61 -2.20
CA VAL A 114 -16.26 26.35 -1.98
C VAL A 114 -17.20 26.44 -0.77
N SER A 115 -17.00 27.45 0.08
CA SER A 115 -17.84 27.71 1.26
C SER A 115 -17.88 29.21 1.58
N GLY A 116 -18.38 30.01 0.65
CA GLY A 116 -18.59 31.45 0.81
C GLY A 116 -19.65 31.75 1.88
N VAL A 117 -19.40 32.80 2.66
CA VAL A 117 -20.29 33.23 3.75
C VAL A 117 -21.33 34.25 3.26
N SER A 118 -22.46 34.37 3.96
CA SER A 118 -23.61 35.19 3.54
C SER A 118 -23.42 36.71 3.60
N TYR A 119 -22.26 37.20 4.04
CA TYR A 119 -21.95 38.63 4.16
C TYR A 119 -21.01 39.15 3.06
N SER A 120 -20.46 38.26 2.22
CA SER A 120 -19.65 38.63 1.05
C SER A 120 -20.52 38.63 -0.21
N ASP A 121 -20.10 39.38 -1.23
CA ASP A 121 -20.75 39.44 -2.53
C ASP A 121 -20.28 38.32 -3.49
N TYR A 122 -19.22 37.60 -3.12
CA TYR A 122 -18.77 36.37 -3.78
C TYR A 122 -19.56 35.14 -3.31
N GLY A 123 -19.83 34.23 -4.24
CA GLY A 123 -20.56 32.98 -4.01
C GLY A 123 -19.71 31.73 -4.26
N ASN A 124 -20.22 30.58 -3.82
CA ASN A 124 -19.62 29.28 -4.13
C ASN A 124 -19.51 29.06 -5.64
N GLY A 125 -18.32 28.66 -6.08
CA GLY A 125 -17.96 28.51 -7.48
C GLY A 125 -17.22 29.71 -8.06
N ASP A 126 -17.28 30.87 -7.41
CA ASP A 126 -16.55 32.04 -7.86
C ASP A 126 -15.03 31.81 -7.75
N GLU A 127 -14.31 32.33 -8.73
CA GLU A 127 -12.87 32.16 -8.84
C GLU A 127 -12.19 33.50 -8.84
N PHE A 128 -11.20 33.63 -7.97
CA PHE A 128 -10.43 34.84 -7.80
C PHE A 128 -8.93 34.54 -7.85
N VAL A 129 -8.14 35.58 -8.14
CA VAL A 129 -6.69 35.53 -7.98
C VAL A 129 -6.38 36.21 -6.66
N VAL A 130 -5.59 35.56 -5.81
CA VAL A 130 -5.19 36.14 -4.52
C VAL A 130 -4.29 37.34 -4.77
N GLU A 131 -4.69 38.51 -4.29
CA GLU A 131 -3.94 39.75 -4.51
C GLU A 131 -3.02 40.08 -3.34
N ARG A 132 -3.45 39.71 -2.13
CA ARG A 132 -2.70 39.95 -0.90
C ARG A 132 -3.01 38.86 0.12
N VAL A 133 -2.08 38.60 1.03
CA VAL A 133 -2.28 37.72 2.19
C VAL A 133 -1.85 38.51 3.43
N ASP A 134 -2.65 38.51 4.48
CA ASP A 134 -2.29 39.22 5.72
C ASP A 134 -1.39 38.41 6.65
N LEU A 135 -1.15 38.94 7.86
CA LEU A 135 -0.24 38.37 8.84
C LEU A 135 -0.74 37.05 9.44
N ASP A 136 -2.06 36.84 9.51
CA ASP A 136 -2.68 35.62 10.02
C ASP A 136 -2.79 34.54 8.92
N GLY A 137 -2.60 34.96 7.67
CA GLY A 137 -2.55 34.13 6.48
C GLY A 137 -3.90 34.05 5.76
N ASP A 138 -4.78 35.02 6.01
CA ASP A 138 -6.04 35.17 5.32
C ASP A 138 -5.82 35.88 3.99
N VAL A 139 -6.58 35.46 2.97
CA VAL A 139 -6.31 35.84 1.58
C VAL A 139 -7.28 36.93 1.16
N TYR A 140 -6.79 37.94 0.46
CA TYR A 140 -7.58 39.06 -0.03
C TYR A 140 -7.67 38.99 -1.55
N ILE A 141 -8.87 39.23 -2.05
CA ILE A 141 -9.21 39.24 -3.46
C ILE A 141 -9.92 40.54 -3.80
N THR A 142 -9.89 40.94 -5.07
CA THR A 142 -10.86 41.92 -5.57
C THR A 142 -12.09 41.15 -6.04
N ASP A 143 -13.25 41.46 -5.46
CA ASP A 143 -14.52 40.80 -5.73
C ASP A 143 -15.12 41.18 -7.09
N ASN A 144 -16.35 40.74 -7.36
CA ASN A 144 -17.02 40.98 -8.64
C ASN A 144 -17.53 42.41 -8.81
N VAL A 145 -17.60 43.20 -7.73
CA VAL A 145 -17.97 44.62 -7.76
C VAL A 145 -16.76 45.58 -7.67
N GLY A 146 -15.57 45.03 -7.47
CA GLY A 146 -14.29 45.74 -7.48
C GLY A 146 -13.80 46.18 -6.10
N GLU A 147 -14.32 45.59 -5.02
CA GLU A 147 -13.90 45.86 -3.63
C GLU A 147 -12.90 44.79 -3.14
N GLU A 148 -11.99 45.17 -2.24
CA GLU A 148 -11.03 44.21 -1.63
C GLU A 148 -11.74 43.48 -0.50
N GLU A 149 -11.89 42.16 -0.61
CA GLU A 149 -12.57 41.32 0.39
C GLU A 149 -11.66 40.21 0.91
N CYS A 150 -11.84 39.86 2.19
CA CYS A 150 -11.03 38.84 2.87
C CYS A 150 -11.72 37.47 2.81
N VAL A 151 -11.05 36.48 2.22
CA VAL A 151 -11.50 35.09 2.10
C VAL A 151 -10.69 34.20 3.06
N PHE A 152 -11.38 33.47 3.94
CA PHE A 152 -10.75 32.57 4.90
C PHE A 152 -10.42 31.20 4.28
N LEU A 153 -9.38 30.52 4.80
CA LEU A 153 -8.97 29.17 4.35
C LEU A 153 -10.15 28.17 4.31
N ARG A 154 -11.14 28.30 5.19
CA ARG A 154 -12.33 27.43 5.18
C ARG A 154 -13.19 27.64 3.93
N GLU A 155 -13.20 28.83 3.36
CA GLU A 155 -14.10 29.25 2.28
C GLU A 155 -13.61 28.87 0.89
N TYR A 156 -12.31 28.59 0.71
CA TYR A 156 -11.74 28.37 -0.63
C TYR A 156 -10.90 27.09 -0.75
N VAL A 157 -10.67 26.67 -1.99
CA VAL A 157 -9.63 25.71 -2.41
C VAL A 157 -8.70 26.36 -3.41
N VAL A 158 -7.43 25.95 -3.44
CA VAL A 158 -6.48 26.41 -4.46
C VAL A 158 -6.73 25.63 -5.74
N LEU A 159 -6.84 26.34 -6.86
CA LEU A 159 -6.92 25.77 -8.18
C LEU A 159 -5.51 25.59 -8.72
N GLU A 160 -4.96 24.40 -8.51
CA GLU A 160 -3.69 24.03 -9.11
C GLU A 160 -3.95 23.59 -10.55
N PRO A 161 -3.36 24.23 -11.57
CA PRO A 161 -3.60 23.84 -12.95
C PRO A 161 -3.13 22.39 -13.14
N ILE A 162 -4.07 21.51 -13.47
CA ILE A 162 -3.71 20.20 -14.03
C ILE A 162 -3.19 20.54 -15.42
N PRO A 163 -1.94 20.17 -15.75
CA PRO A 163 -1.45 20.31 -17.11
C PRO A 163 -2.36 19.49 -18.02
N GLN A 164 -3.31 20.15 -18.68
CA GLN A 164 -4.01 19.54 -19.79
C GLN A 164 -3.01 19.47 -20.93
N PRO A 165 -2.90 18.33 -21.63
CA PRO A 165 -2.22 18.32 -22.91
C PRO A 165 -2.97 19.31 -23.79
N ASN A 166 -2.38 20.48 -24.02
CA ASN A 166 -2.89 21.40 -25.01
C ASN A 166 -3.08 20.59 -26.28
N ALA A 167 -4.30 20.62 -26.83
CA ALA A 167 -4.55 20.18 -28.19
C ALA A 167 -3.80 21.13 -29.14
N THR A 168 -2.50 20.95 -29.23
CA THR A 168 -1.60 21.60 -30.15
C THR A 168 -0.52 20.56 -30.42
N THR A 169 -0.72 19.81 -31.51
CA THR A 169 0.27 18.90 -32.12
C THR A 169 1.05 18.04 -31.12
N ALA A 170 0.50 16.88 -30.77
CA ALA A 170 1.10 15.85 -29.89
C ALA A 170 2.45 15.24 -30.40
N ASP A 171 3.13 15.90 -31.33
CA ASP A 171 4.42 15.49 -31.90
C ASP A 171 5.55 16.50 -31.68
N THR A 172 5.31 17.65 -31.03
CA THR A 172 6.35 18.68 -30.82
C THR A 172 6.68 18.85 -29.34
N LEU A 173 7.94 18.58 -28.99
CA LEU A 173 8.52 18.85 -27.66
C LEU A 173 8.47 20.36 -27.34
N PRO A 174 8.37 20.74 -26.05
CA PRO A 174 8.45 22.15 -25.67
C PRO A 174 9.84 22.73 -25.96
N ASP A 175 9.89 24.00 -26.33
CA ASP A 175 11.14 24.71 -26.66
C ASP A 175 12.05 24.94 -25.44
N THR A 176 11.46 24.90 -24.24
CA THR A 176 12.14 25.11 -22.97
C THR A 176 11.62 24.14 -21.91
N LEU A 177 12.44 23.88 -20.90
CA LEU A 177 12.11 23.07 -19.75
C LEU A 177 10.89 23.66 -19.04
N PRO A 178 9.78 22.92 -18.94
CA PRO A 178 8.56 23.43 -18.33
C PRO A 178 8.65 23.43 -16.80
N GLU A 179 7.80 24.24 -16.17
CA GLU A 179 7.43 24.07 -14.77
C GLU A 179 6.90 22.65 -14.51
N PRO A 180 7.17 22.01 -13.36
CA PRO A 180 7.81 22.54 -12.14
C PRO A 180 9.35 22.45 -12.10
N TYR A 181 10.01 22.16 -13.22
CA TYR A 181 11.45 21.90 -13.22
C TYR A 181 12.28 23.20 -13.25
N VAL A 182 13.47 23.15 -12.67
CA VAL A 182 14.44 24.24 -12.69
C VAL A 182 15.85 23.69 -12.83
N ILE A 183 16.74 24.44 -13.47
CA ILE A 183 18.16 24.09 -13.59
C ILE A 183 18.98 24.96 -12.66
N HIS A 184 19.87 24.32 -11.91
CA HIS A 184 20.85 24.99 -11.06
C HIS A 184 22.15 24.17 -11.02
N ASP A 185 23.30 24.83 -11.12
CA ASP A 185 24.63 24.18 -11.16
C ASP A 185 24.73 23.00 -12.15
N GLY A 186 24.15 23.17 -13.35
CA GLY A 186 24.16 22.16 -14.41
C GLY A 186 23.27 20.94 -14.14
N LYS A 187 22.49 20.93 -13.06
CA LYS A 187 21.59 19.84 -12.66
C LYS A 187 20.14 20.27 -12.74
N VAL A 188 19.27 19.29 -12.98
CA VAL A 188 17.82 19.50 -13.04
C VAL A 188 17.19 19.12 -11.70
N TYR A 189 16.30 19.98 -11.22
CA TYR A 189 15.55 19.82 -9.98
C TYR A 189 14.05 19.98 -10.25
N VAL A 190 13.22 19.35 -9.43
CA VAL A 190 11.80 19.67 -9.30
C VAL A 190 11.59 20.60 -8.11
N LYS A 191 10.68 21.57 -8.27
CA LYS A 191 10.27 22.48 -7.19
C LYS A 191 9.15 21.86 -6.37
N GLU A 192 9.38 21.72 -5.07
CA GLU A 192 8.42 21.16 -4.11
C GLU A 192 8.01 22.19 -3.06
N THR A 193 6.70 22.40 -2.90
CA THR A 193 6.15 23.27 -1.86
C THR A 193 6.02 22.50 -0.55
N ARG A 194 7.12 22.44 0.21
CA ARG A 194 7.16 21.81 1.54
C ARG A 194 8.20 22.47 2.46
N LYS A 195 8.13 22.14 3.75
CA LYS A 195 9.17 22.53 4.71
C LYS A 195 10.48 21.82 4.35
N ALA A 196 11.60 22.54 4.49
CA ALA A 196 12.91 22.05 4.15
C ALA A 196 13.64 21.54 5.40
N ALA A 197 14.38 20.46 5.25
CA ALA A 197 15.27 19.90 6.25
C ALA A 197 16.69 20.48 6.12
N ALA A 198 17.48 20.35 7.19
CA ALA A 198 18.90 20.72 7.17
C ALA A 198 19.64 19.96 6.07
N GLY A 199 20.44 20.67 5.27
CA GLY A 199 21.19 20.15 4.14
C GLY A 199 20.47 20.20 2.79
N GLU A 200 19.17 20.46 2.75
CA GLU A 200 18.43 20.58 1.49
C GLU A 200 18.71 21.89 0.76
N ARG A 201 18.54 21.89 -0.57
CA ARG A 201 18.60 23.11 -1.38
C ARG A 201 17.21 23.72 -1.51
N ILE A 202 17.14 25.03 -1.46
CA ILE A 202 15.91 25.80 -1.64
C ILE A 202 16.08 26.87 -2.71
N LEU A 203 15.01 27.18 -3.43
CA LEU A 203 14.93 28.32 -4.35
C LEU A 203 14.03 29.38 -3.73
N ILE A 204 14.53 30.61 -3.60
CA ILE A 204 13.74 31.75 -3.13
C ILE A 204 12.78 32.18 -4.24
N VAL A 205 11.47 32.02 -4.02
CA VAL A 205 10.42 32.33 -5.00
C VAL A 205 9.65 33.62 -4.65
N ASN A 206 9.57 33.94 -3.36
CA ASN A 206 8.78 35.06 -2.86
C ASN A 206 9.45 35.74 -1.66
N PRO A 207 10.56 36.48 -1.85
CA PRO A 207 11.25 37.13 -0.74
C PRO A 207 10.37 38.23 -0.11
N GLN A 208 10.20 38.17 1.19
CA GLN A 208 9.44 39.12 2.01
C GLN A 208 10.33 39.79 3.08
N ILE A 209 11.29 39.05 3.65
CA ILE A 209 12.25 39.56 4.65
C ILE A 209 13.68 39.41 4.11
N ALA A 210 13.87 39.85 2.86
CA ALA A 210 15.11 39.77 2.11
C ALA A 210 16.16 40.80 2.56
N LEU A 211 16.82 40.54 3.69
CA LEU A 211 17.97 41.34 4.12
C LEU A 211 19.27 40.99 3.35
N SER A 212 19.40 39.73 2.92
CA SER A 212 20.65 39.18 2.37
C SER A 212 20.45 38.09 1.30
N TYR A 213 19.24 37.96 0.77
CA TYR A 213 18.88 37.03 -0.30
C TYR A 213 17.79 37.65 -1.18
N GLY A 214 17.74 37.29 -2.46
CA GLY A 214 16.80 37.80 -3.45
C GLY A 214 15.97 36.69 -4.11
N LYS A 215 14.96 37.10 -4.88
CA LYS A 215 14.16 36.18 -5.70
C LYS A 215 15.06 35.52 -6.75
N GLY A 216 15.02 34.20 -6.82
CA GLY A 216 15.88 33.40 -7.70
C GLY A 216 17.14 32.85 -7.03
N ASP A 217 17.47 33.30 -5.81
CA ASP A 217 18.62 32.77 -5.09
C ASP A 217 18.39 31.30 -4.72
N VAL A 218 19.43 30.48 -4.91
CA VAL A 218 19.45 29.10 -4.43
C VAL A 218 20.36 29.01 -3.22
N LEU A 219 19.80 28.57 -2.10
CA LEU A 219 20.51 28.49 -0.82
C LEU A 219 20.47 27.06 -0.27
N THR A 220 21.42 26.73 0.59
CA THR A 220 21.44 25.44 1.31
C THR A 220 20.95 25.65 2.75
N VAL A 221 20.03 24.81 3.22
CA VAL A 221 19.47 24.91 4.56
C VAL A 221 20.51 24.47 5.59
N LYS A 222 20.75 25.30 6.61
CA LYS A 222 21.61 24.97 7.75
C LYS A 222 20.83 24.28 8.86
N GLU A 223 19.65 24.81 9.19
CA GLU A 223 18.77 24.28 10.23
C GLU A 223 17.31 24.67 9.98
N SER A 224 16.40 23.87 10.51
CA SER A 224 14.95 24.11 10.48
C SER A 224 14.52 24.85 11.73
N LEU A 225 13.68 25.86 11.58
CA LEU A 225 13.16 26.71 12.64
C LEU A 225 11.62 26.66 12.62
N GLU A 226 10.97 27.04 13.72
CA GLU A 226 9.51 26.94 13.86
C GLU A 226 8.73 27.68 12.75
N GLY A 227 9.23 28.86 12.33
CA GLY A 227 8.62 29.70 11.29
C GLY A 227 9.31 29.67 9.93
N GLY A 228 10.37 28.87 9.76
CA GLY A 228 11.21 28.94 8.57
C GLY A 228 12.46 28.08 8.64
N ILE A 229 13.53 28.55 8.04
CA ILE A 229 14.83 27.89 8.03
C ILE A 229 15.93 28.94 8.22
N SER A 230 17.11 28.54 8.68
CA SER A 230 18.32 29.32 8.48
C SER A 230 19.04 28.78 7.25
N ALA A 231 19.41 29.65 6.32
CA ALA A 231 20.10 29.27 5.10
C ALA A 231 21.59 29.64 5.13
N ASP A 232 22.35 29.01 4.25
CA ASP A 232 23.71 29.41 3.93
C ASP A 232 23.75 30.70 3.12
N ASN A 233 23.68 31.84 3.81
CA ASN A 233 23.96 33.15 3.23
C ASN A 233 24.93 33.94 4.13
N GLU A 234 25.55 34.99 3.57
CA GLU A 234 26.59 35.78 4.24
C GLU A 234 26.10 36.41 5.57
N ALA A 235 24.80 36.64 5.72
CA ALA A 235 24.23 37.29 6.91
C ALA A 235 23.59 36.32 7.93
N ARG A 236 23.55 35.01 7.67
CA ARG A 236 22.81 34.01 8.46
C ARG A 236 21.34 34.39 8.70
N SER A 237 20.70 34.97 7.68
CA SER A 237 19.30 35.41 7.77
C SER A 237 18.34 34.22 7.71
N GLY A 238 17.32 34.24 8.56
CA GLY A 238 16.21 33.28 8.50
C GLY A 238 15.35 33.51 7.26
N VAL A 239 14.97 32.44 6.58
CA VAL A 239 14.06 32.43 5.43
C VAL A 239 12.76 31.76 5.87
N LEU A 240 11.63 32.41 5.68
CA LEU A 240 10.33 31.87 6.06
C LEU A 240 9.90 30.75 5.11
N HIS A 241 9.13 29.77 5.60
CA HIS A 241 8.65 28.64 4.79
C HIS A 241 7.88 29.04 3.53
N ARG A 242 7.32 30.25 3.50
CA ARG A 242 6.55 30.80 2.36
C ARG A 242 7.40 31.53 1.31
N GLU A 243 8.67 31.79 1.61
CA GLU A 243 9.55 32.53 0.69
C GLU A 243 10.28 31.61 -0.29
N TYR A 244 10.26 30.29 -0.07
CA TYR A 244 11.04 29.32 -0.82
C TYR A 244 10.25 28.08 -1.25
N VAL A 245 10.80 27.37 -2.23
CA VAL A 245 10.46 25.98 -2.57
C VAL A 245 11.68 25.09 -2.41
N VAL A 246 11.48 23.81 -2.08
CA VAL A 246 12.58 22.84 -1.99
C VAL A 246 12.95 22.36 -3.38
N LEU A 247 14.26 22.23 -3.65
CA LEU A 247 14.79 21.70 -4.89
C LEU A 247 15.21 20.24 -4.70
N THR A 248 14.42 19.33 -5.23
CA THR A 248 14.74 17.89 -5.23
C THR A 248 15.39 17.50 -6.56
N PRO A 249 16.61 16.93 -6.58
CA PRO A 249 17.23 16.47 -7.82
C PRO A 249 16.35 15.43 -8.54
N VAL A 250 16.21 15.55 -9.85
CA VAL A 250 15.47 14.56 -10.67
C VAL A 250 16.39 13.84 -11.64
N THR A 251 16.07 12.58 -11.92
CA THR A 251 16.74 11.76 -12.93
C THR A 251 15.97 11.67 -14.24
N SER A 252 14.75 12.19 -14.28
CA SER A 252 13.88 12.25 -15.46
C SER A 252 13.02 13.52 -15.43
N VAL A 253 12.49 13.90 -16.59
CA VAL A 253 11.57 15.03 -16.77
C VAL A 253 10.39 14.60 -17.62
N ILE A 254 9.24 15.24 -17.41
CA ILE A 254 8.05 15.02 -18.23
C ILE A 254 7.93 16.15 -19.26
N LEU A 255 7.96 15.79 -20.55
CA LEU A 255 7.82 16.73 -21.66
C LEU A 255 6.70 16.25 -22.59
N GLY A 256 5.72 17.12 -22.87
CA GLY A 256 4.60 16.74 -23.74
C GLY A 256 3.83 15.51 -23.27
N GLY A 257 3.81 15.24 -21.95
CA GLY A 257 3.16 14.07 -21.35
C GLY A 257 3.98 12.77 -21.37
N LYS A 258 5.20 12.78 -21.89
CA LYS A 258 6.11 11.62 -21.90
C LYS A 258 7.28 11.81 -20.94
N GLU A 259 7.71 10.74 -20.30
CA GLU A 259 8.88 10.76 -19.42
C GLU A 259 10.17 10.62 -20.23
N TYR A 260 11.16 11.44 -19.91
CA TYR A 260 12.50 11.43 -20.51
C TYR A 260 13.55 11.30 -19.40
N ALA A 261 14.36 10.24 -19.45
CA ALA A 261 15.51 10.10 -18.56
C ALA A 261 16.59 11.12 -18.90
N ILE A 262 17.23 11.69 -17.88
CA ILE A 262 18.34 12.64 -18.01
C ILE A 262 19.66 11.86 -18.03
N GLU A 263 20.39 11.90 -19.16
CA GLU A 263 21.68 11.25 -19.31
C GLU A 263 22.82 12.25 -19.56
N GLN A 264 23.86 12.18 -18.71
CA GLN A 264 25.09 12.94 -18.90
C GLN A 264 26.00 12.22 -19.90
N ARG A 265 25.77 12.43 -21.20
CA ARG A 265 26.60 11.87 -22.27
C ARG A 265 26.65 12.79 -23.49
N ASN A 266 27.60 12.52 -24.39
CA ASN A 266 27.62 13.18 -25.69
C ASN A 266 26.36 12.85 -26.48
N ALA A 267 25.74 13.86 -27.06
CA ALA A 267 24.59 13.71 -27.94
C ALA A 267 25.00 13.13 -29.30
N LYS A 268 24.17 12.25 -29.84
CA LYS A 268 24.24 11.67 -31.19
C LYS A 268 23.18 12.33 -32.06
N ALA A 269 23.33 12.25 -33.37
CA ALA A 269 22.29 12.70 -34.29
C ALA A 269 20.94 12.03 -33.94
N GLY A 270 19.89 12.84 -33.80
CA GLY A 270 18.55 12.43 -33.39
C GLY A 270 18.28 12.50 -31.89
N ASP A 271 19.30 12.66 -31.03
CA ASP A 271 19.07 12.82 -29.59
C ASP A 271 18.38 14.16 -29.29
N ILE A 272 17.45 14.12 -28.32
CA ILE A 272 16.88 15.31 -27.71
C ILE A 272 17.84 15.77 -26.62
N VAL A 273 18.11 17.06 -26.54
CA VAL A 273 19.01 17.62 -25.53
C VAL A 273 18.36 18.76 -24.76
N LEU A 274 18.74 18.89 -23.50
CA LEU A 274 18.40 20.00 -22.63
C LEU A 274 19.68 20.77 -22.30
N VAL A 275 19.70 22.07 -22.59
CA VAL A 275 20.81 22.96 -22.21
C VAL A 275 20.77 23.20 -20.71
N THR A 276 21.83 22.83 -20.00
CA THR A 276 21.93 22.93 -18.53
C THR A 276 22.87 24.04 -18.06
N GLU A 277 23.83 24.46 -18.88
CA GLU A 277 24.68 25.61 -18.60
C GLU A 277 24.85 26.45 -19.87
N THR A 278 25.05 27.76 -19.72
CA THR A 278 25.44 28.64 -20.84
C THR A 278 26.74 29.31 -20.47
N ALA A 279 27.79 29.16 -21.28
CA ALA A 279 28.98 29.97 -21.12
C ALA A 279 28.64 31.45 -21.36
N ALA A 280 29.21 32.34 -20.53
CA ALA A 280 28.90 33.78 -20.51
C ALA A 280 29.06 34.50 -21.86
N ASP A 281 29.76 33.89 -22.82
CA ASP A 281 30.11 34.49 -24.11
C ASP A 281 29.20 34.01 -25.26
N TYR A 282 28.24 33.12 -25.00
CA TYR A 282 27.30 32.57 -25.99
C TYR A 282 25.92 33.23 -25.89
N TRP A 283 25.68 34.26 -26.70
CA TRP A 283 24.40 35.00 -26.80
C TRP A 283 23.30 34.25 -27.59
N ALA A 284 23.53 32.98 -27.93
CA ALA A 284 22.79 32.23 -28.93
C ALA A 284 21.63 31.40 -28.36
N PHE A 285 21.76 30.92 -27.12
CA PHE A 285 20.78 30.06 -26.46
C PHE A 285 20.79 30.32 -24.95
N SER A 286 19.77 29.85 -24.23
CA SER A 286 19.61 30.06 -22.80
C SER A 286 19.51 28.72 -22.06
N THR A 287 19.95 28.68 -20.79
CA THR A 287 19.71 27.53 -19.90
C THR A 287 18.23 27.19 -19.91
N GLY A 288 17.93 25.89 -20.00
CA GLY A 288 16.57 25.38 -20.09
C GLY A 288 16.05 25.18 -21.52
N MET A 289 16.76 25.62 -22.57
CA MET A 289 16.33 25.36 -23.95
C MET A 289 16.44 23.87 -24.31
N ILE A 290 15.46 23.38 -25.06
CA ILE A 290 15.39 21.99 -25.55
C ILE A 290 15.54 22.00 -27.08
N GLY A 291 16.38 21.10 -27.59
CA GLY A 291 16.63 20.99 -29.03
C GLY A 291 16.96 19.57 -29.45
N THR A 292 17.11 19.37 -30.75
CA THR A 292 17.50 18.07 -31.35
C THR A 292 18.90 18.17 -31.91
N CYS A 293 19.72 17.14 -31.67
CA CYS A 293 21.05 17.04 -32.25
C CYS A 293 20.96 16.60 -33.72
N ASP A 294 21.54 17.36 -34.65
CA ASP A 294 21.58 17.05 -36.08
C ASP A 294 22.84 16.25 -36.49
N GLY A 295 23.83 16.11 -35.59
CA GLY A 295 25.09 15.41 -35.84
C GLY A 295 26.33 16.08 -35.22
N GLU A 296 27.50 15.46 -35.44
CA GLU A 296 28.80 15.97 -34.98
C GLU A 296 29.34 17.04 -35.94
N SER A 297 29.84 18.16 -35.41
CA SER A 297 30.53 19.15 -36.25
C SER A 297 31.88 18.61 -36.74
N GLY A 298 32.12 18.69 -38.05
CA GLY A 298 33.43 18.41 -38.65
C GLY A 298 34.48 19.51 -38.44
N ARG A 299 34.23 20.51 -37.57
CA ARG A 299 35.17 21.61 -37.31
C ARG A 299 35.97 21.43 -36.02
N VAL A 300 35.41 20.73 -35.04
CA VAL A 300 36.10 20.29 -33.81
C VAL A 300 35.40 19.01 -33.36
N ALA A 301 36.13 17.90 -33.29
CA ALA A 301 35.59 16.62 -32.82
C ALA A 301 35.20 16.74 -31.35
N LYS A 302 33.92 17.09 -31.08
CA LYS A 302 33.17 16.96 -29.80
C LYS A 302 31.92 17.87 -29.72
N ASP A 303 31.69 18.78 -30.67
CA ASP A 303 30.55 19.71 -30.59
C ASP A 303 29.28 19.10 -31.20
N ALA A 304 28.19 19.08 -30.42
CA ALA A 304 26.86 18.69 -30.88
C ALA A 304 26.22 19.87 -31.63
N HIS A 305 25.70 19.59 -32.83
CA HIS A 305 24.96 20.59 -33.60
C HIS A 305 23.49 20.52 -33.24
N LEU A 306 22.94 21.54 -32.59
CA LEU A 306 21.56 21.56 -32.13
C LEU A 306 20.67 22.41 -33.03
N THR A 307 19.53 21.85 -33.42
CA THR A 307 18.40 22.60 -33.98
C THR A 307 17.36 22.81 -32.90
N PHE A 308 16.99 24.07 -32.67
CA PHE A 308 15.90 24.46 -31.77
C PHE A 308 14.63 24.77 -32.58
N ALA A 309 13.47 24.77 -31.93
CA ALA A 309 12.17 24.97 -32.59
C ALA A 309 12.04 26.31 -33.34
N ASN A 310 12.81 27.33 -32.95
CA ASN A 310 12.89 28.59 -33.69
C ASN A 310 13.65 28.48 -35.04
N GLY A 311 14.04 27.27 -35.45
CA GLY A 311 14.76 26.97 -36.69
C GLY A 311 16.23 27.38 -36.67
N LYS A 312 16.73 27.92 -35.54
CA LYS A 312 18.12 28.33 -35.41
C LYS A 312 18.99 27.14 -35.04
N LYS A 313 20.19 27.18 -35.59
CA LYS A 313 21.21 26.14 -35.50
C LYS A 313 22.38 26.64 -34.68
N TYR A 314 22.73 25.93 -33.62
CA TYR A 314 23.81 26.33 -32.73
C TYR A 314 24.75 25.16 -32.46
N TYR A 315 26.02 25.48 -32.29
CA TYR A 315 27.03 24.53 -31.85
C TYR A 315 27.07 24.57 -30.33
N VAL A 316 26.78 23.44 -29.69
CA VAL A 316 26.98 23.27 -28.25
C VAL A 316 28.11 22.27 -28.08
N GLY A 317 29.26 22.79 -27.66
CA GLY A 317 30.50 22.05 -27.52
C GLY A 317 30.93 21.97 -26.07
N PRO A 318 31.62 20.90 -25.65
CA PRO A 318 32.26 20.88 -24.34
C PRO A 318 33.38 21.92 -24.37
N SER A 319 33.15 23.09 -23.80
CA SER A 319 34.23 24.01 -23.47
C SER A 319 35.08 23.38 -22.38
N ALA A 320 36.04 22.54 -22.80
CA ALA A 320 37.17 21.93 -22.09
C ALA A 320 36.97 21.29 -20.70
N SER A 321 35.80 21.34 -20.05
CA SER A 321 35.62 20.79 -18.69
C SER A 321 34.21 20.46 -18.23
N LYS A 322 33.13 20.85 -18.94
CA LYS A 322 31.75 20.48 -18.60
C LYS A 322 30.90 20.32 -19.87
N SER A 323 29.93 19.41 -19.86
CA SER A 323 28.91 19.37 -20.92
C SER A 323 27.81 20.36 -20.53
N ASP A 324 27.64 21.39 -21.34
CA ASP A 324 26.62 22.45 -21.17
C ASP A 324 25.18 21.96 -21.42
N TYR A 325 25.01 20.65 -21.56
CA TYR A 325 23.75 19.97 -21.87
C TYR A 325 23.70 18.56 -21.30
N VAL A 326 22.47 18.02 -21.23
CA VAL A 326 22.16 16.61 -20.98
C VAL A 326 21.31 16.04 -22.12
N VAL A 327 21.38 14.72 -22.32
CA VAL A 327 20.54 14.03 -23.30
C VAL A 327 19.26 13.54 -22.63
N LEU A 328 18.12 13.75 -23.28
CA LEU A 328 16.80 13.35 -22.84
C LEU A 328 16.36 12.09 -23.60
N VAL A 329 16.27 10.97 -22.89
CA VAL A 329 15.95 9.67 -23.48
C VAL A 329 14.50 9.28 -23.18
N PRO A 330 13.61 9.19 -24.19
CA PRO A 330 12.21 8.83 -23.97
C PRO A 330 12.12 7.46 -23.29
N GLN A 331 11.33 7.39 -22.22
CA GLN A 331 10.95 6.12 -21.61
C GLN A 331 9.67 5.65 -22.31
N GLU A 332 9.68 4.46 -22.90
CA GLU A 332 8.47 3.87 -23.49
C GLU A 332 7.41 3.67 -22.41
N ASP A 333 6.12 3.87 -22.77
CA ASP A 333 4.93 3.81 -21.91
C ASP A 333 4.86 2.48 -21.13
N THR A 334 5.63 2.44 -20.06
CA THR A 334 5.58 1.47 -18.98
C THR A 334 5.09 2.28 -17.79
N GLN A 335 3.92 1.92 -17.29
CA GLN A 335 3.25 2.59 -16.18
C GLN A 335 4.25 2.91 -15.05
N PRO A 336 4.17 4.10 -14.43
CA PRO A 336 5.27 4.68 -13.67
C PRO A 336 5.71 3.77 -12.51
N VAL A 337 6.88 3.15 -12.70
CA VAL A 337 7.60 2.44 -11.64
C VAL A 337 8.48 3.46 -10.94
N ALA A 338 8.07 3.87 -9.73
CA ALA A 338 8.89 4.68 -8.84
C ALA A 338 10.27 4.02 -8.64
N LYS A 339 11.35 4.71 -9.04
CA LYS A 339 12.73 4.22 -8.91
C LYS A 339 13.37 4.72 -7.60
N GLN A 340 13.42 3.80 -6.65
CA GLN A 340 14.26 3.62 -5.45
C GLN A 340 14.77 4.84 -4.64
N PRO A 341 14.33 5.01 -3.38
CA PRO A 341 15.10 5.74 -2.38
C PRO A 341 16.29 4.90 -1.87
N GLU A 342 17.32 5.59 -1.37
CA GLU A 342 18.54 5.03 -0.77
C GLU A 342 18.25 3.86 0.20
N ALA A 343 19.18 2.89 0.25
CA ALA A 343 19.04 1.63 0.99
C ALA A 343 18.91 1.86 2.52
N VAL A 344 17.69 2.10 2.99
CA VAL A 344 17.33 2.05 4.40
C VAL A 344 17.30 0.58 4.84
N ARG A 345 18.18 0.21 5.79
CA ARG A 345 18.19 -1.11 6.44
C ARG A 345 16.79 -1.44 6.98
N LEU A 346 16.30 -2.64 6.73
CA LEU A 346 15.00 -3.09 7.23
C LEU A 346 15.13 -3.44 8.71
N THR A 347 14.11 -3.13 9.49
CA THR A 347 14.06 -3.41 10.94
C THR A 347 12.90 -4.34 11.27
N VAL A 348 12.89 -4.89 12.49
CA VAL A 348 11.76 -5.72 12.96
C VAL A 348 10.45 -4.95 12.84
N GLY A 349 9.47 -5.55 12.15
CA GLY A 349 8.18 -4.94 11.83
C GLY A 349 8.05 -4.47 10.39
N ASP A 350 9.16 -4.26 9.66
CA ASP A 350 9.12 -3.88 8.26
C ASP A 350 8.66 -5.02 7.35
N TYR A 351 8.17 -4.67 6.17
CA TYR A 351 7.78 -5.63 5.13
C TYR A 351 8.78 -5.61 3.98
N ALA A 352 9.13 -6.80 3.51
CA ALA A 352 10.10 -6.99 2.44
C ALA A 352 9.57 -7.97 1.38
N LYS A 353 9.87 -7.71 0.11
CA LYS A 353 9.65 -8.65 -0.98
C LYS A 353 10.94 -9.39 -1.28
N VAL A 354 10.87 -10.72 -1.34
CA VAL A 354 11.99 -11.58 -1.70
C VAL A 354 12.26 -11.46 -3.21
N THR A 355 13.48 -11.09 -3.59
CA THR A 355 13.84 -10.80 -4.99
C THR A 355 14.85 -11.79 -5.57
N ALA A 356 15.53 -12.56 -4.72
CA ALA A 356 16.51 -13.55 -5.15
C ALA A 356 16.31 -14.87 -4.43
N THR A 357 16.77 -15.96 -5.05
CA THR A 357 16.93 -17.25 -4.38
C THR A 357 18.35 -17.42 -3.86
N SER A 358 18.49 -18.17 -2.77
CA SER A 358 19.76 -18.49 -2.11
C SER A 358 19.54 -19.70 -1.18
N ASN A 359 20.37 -19.89 -0.16
CA ASN A 359 20.21 -20.93 0.87
C ASN A 359 19.05 -20.67 1.86
N HIS A 360 18.02 -19.93 1.44
CA HIS A 360 16.77 -19.76 2.17
C HIS A 360 15.63 -20.48 1.46
N ASN A 361 14.51 -20.65 2.16
CA ASN A 361 13.36 -21.43 1.70
C ASN A 361 12.16 -20.57 1.25
N TYR A 362 12.31 -19.25 1.14
CA TYR A 362 11.32 -18.34 0.53
C TYR A 362 11.28 -18.44 -1.00
N ALA A 363 10.10 -18.19 -1.57
CA ALA A 363 9.93 -18.05 -3.01
C ALA A 363 10.21 -16.60 -3.44
N ILE A 364 10.74 -16.42 -4.66
CA ILE A 364 10.84 -15.08 -5.27
C ILE A 364 9.43 -14.51 -5.41
N GLY A 365 9.26 -13.27 -4.97
CA GLY A 365 7.97 -12.57 -4.91
C GLY A 365 7.23 -12.74 -3.59
N ASP A 366 7.70 -13.58 -2.66
CA ASP A 366 7.11 -13.66 -1.32
C ASP A 366 7.22 -12.30 -0.61
N VAL A 367 6.11 -11.81 -0.08
CA VAL A 367 6.08 -10.68 0.84
C VAL A 367 6.21 -11.21 2.26
N VAL A 368 7.26 -10.78 2.97
CA VAL A 368 7.60 -11.21 4.32
C VAL A 368 7.56 -10.03 5.29
N LYS A 369 7.04 -10.26 6.51
CA LYS A 369 7.20 -9.34 7.63
C LYS A 369 8.48 -9.70 8.39
N ILE A 370 9.39 -8.76 8.56
CA ILE A 370 10.64 -8.98 9.32
C ILE A 370 10.28 -9.17 10.79
N THR A 371 10.60 -10.34 11.33
CA THR A 371 10.37 -10.72 12.72
C THR A 371 11.64 -10.66 13.54
N GLU A 372 12.80 -10.82 12.90
CA GLU A 372 14.12 -10.76 13.55
C GLU A 372 15.10 -10.00 12.63
N ASP A 373 15.93 -9.16 13.24
CA ASP A 373 17.02 -8.40 12.61
C ASP A 373 18.30 -8.58 13.46
N ASP A 374 19.31 -9.26 12.92
CA ASP A 374 20.60 -9.54 13.56
C ASP A 374 21.73 -8.92 12.71
N PRO A 375 22.65 -8.10 13.24
CA PRO A 375 23.73 -7.45 12.46
C PRO A 375 24.76 -8.38 11.76
N ASP A 376 24.53 -9.68 11.68
CA ASP A 376 25.36 -10.66 10.99
C ASP A 376 25.14 -10.72 9.46
N GLY A 377 25.90 -11.58 8.77
CA GLY A 377 25.89 -11.70 7.30
C GLY A 377 24.60 -12.20 6.64
N ARG A 378 23.53 -12.43 7.41
CA ARG A 378 22.16 -12.74 6.97
C ARG A 378 21.18 -12.11 7.97
N PRO A 379 20.96 -10.79 7.90
CA PRO A 379 20.38 -10.08 9.02
C PRO A 379 18.91 -10.35 9.25
N TYR A 380 18.16 -10.78 8.24
CA TYR A 380 16.71 -10.77 8.33
C TYR A 380 16.10 -12.15 8.47
N ARG A 381 15.11 -12.29 9.34
CA ARG A 381 14.20 -13.43 9.34
C ARG A 381 12.78 -12.91 9.33
N GLY A 382 11.91 -13.54 8.54
CA GLY A 382 10.54 -13.04 8.38
C GLY A 382 9.47 -14.10 8.17
N GLU A 383 8.24 -13.72 8.50
CA GLU A 383 7.03 -14.49 8.27
C GLU A 383 6.42 -14.14 6.90
N VAL A 384 6.15 -15.13 6.06
CA VAL A 384 5.45 -14.92 4.78
C VAL A 384 4.01 -14.47 5.06
N VAL A 385 3.67 -13.25 4.66
CA VAL A 385 2.38 -12.62 4.94
C VAL A 385 1.21 -13.46 4.44
N ALA A 386 1.33 -14.09 3.27
CA ALA A 386 0.27 -14.86 2.64
C ALA A 386 -0.03 -16.22 3.33
N THR A 387 0.93 -16.79 4.07
CA THR A 387 0.82 -18.17 4.59
C THR A 387 1.08 -18.31 6.09
N GLY A 388 1.65 -17.27 6.71
CA GLY A 388 2.15 -17.34 8.09
C GLY A 388 3.39 -18.21 8.27
N ARG A 389 3.99 -18.71 7.18
CA ARG A 389 5.19 -19.55 7.25
C ARG A 389 6.41 -18.71 7.57
N VAL A 390 7.16 -19.08 8.62
CA VAL A 390 8.46 -18.48 8.91
C VAL A 390 9.58 -19.27 8.23
N GLY A 391 10.44 -18.58 7.48
CA GLY A 391 11.56 -19.17 6.76
C GLY A 391 12.91 -19.08 7.49
N ASN A 392 13.97 -19.34 6.72
CA ASN A 392 15.38 -19.20 7.14
C ASN A 392 15.86 -17.74 7.10
N TRP A 393 17.14 -17.48 7.38
CA TRP A 393 17.70 -16.13 7.35
C TRP A 393 18.00 -15.64 5.91
N LEU A 394 17.60 -14.39 5.66
CA LEU A 394 17.69 -13.62 4.42
C LEU A 394 18.81 -12.58 4.49
N ARG A 395 19.42 -12.28 3.35
CA ARG A 395 20.40 -11.19 3.19
C ARG A 395 19.72 -9.89 2.75
N GLU A 396 20.38 -8.77 3.01
CA GLU A 396 20.00 -7.47 2.44
C GLU A 396 19.85 -7.49 0.92
N SER A 397 20.72 -8.23 0.23
CA SER A 397 20.67 -8.35 -1.24
C SER A 397 19.55 -9.26 -1.77
N GLU A 398 18.89 -10.03 -0.90
CA GLU A 398 17.87 -11.03 -1.27
C GLU A 398 16.45 -10.47 -1.12
N VAL A 399 16.32 -9.27 -0.54
CA VAL A 399 15.04 -8.63 -0.27
C VAL A 399 15.06 -7.14 -0.63
N VAL A 400 13.89 -6.60 -0.95
CA VAL A 400 13.65 -5.16 -1.08
C VAL A 400 12.48 -4.77 -0.20
N ARG A 401 12.37 -3.52 0.25
CA ARG A 401 11.18 -3.06 0.99
C ARG A 401 9.92 -3.30 0.13
N ALA A 402 8.93 -3.99 0.67
CA ALA A 402 7.68 -4.24 -0.04
C ALA A 402 6.87 -2.94 -0.11
N THR A 403 6.17 -2.70 -1.22
CA THR A 403 5.29 -1.54 -1.32
C THR A 403 4.01 -1.74 -0.50
N PRO A 404 3.30 -0.66 -0.12
CA PRO A 404 2.00 -0.79 0.54
C PRO A 404 1.00 -1.63 -0.26
N GLU A 405 1.01 -1.54 -1.60
CA GLU A 405 0.14 -2.37 -2.44
C GLU A 405 0.50 -3.86 -2.38
N GLU A 406 1.79 -4.21 -2.42
CA GLU A 406 2.23 -5.61 -2.32
C GLU A 406 1.88 -6.23 -0.97
N VAL A 407 1.98 -5.45 0.12
CA VAL A 407 1.56 -5.87 1.46
C VAL A 407 0.04 -6.07 1.51
N ALA A 408 -0.74 -5.11 0.99
CA ALA A 408 -2.20 -5.20 0.96
C ALA A 408 -2.69 -6.41 0.13
N GLU A 409 -2.06 -6.68 -1.02
CA GLU A 409 -2.38 -7.85 -1.84
C GLU A 409 -2.08 -9.17 -1.10
N ALA A 410 -0.92 -9.27 -0.44
CA ALA A 410 -0.55 -10.45 0.32
C ALA A 410 -1.48 -10.68 1.52
N GLN A 411 -1.88 -9.61 2.22
CA GLN A 411 -2.86 -9.68 3.32
C GLN A 411 -4.25 -10.08 2.82
N ARG A 412 -4.69 -9.55 1.67
CA ARG A 412 -5.96 -9.95 1.05
C ARG A 412 -5.97 -11.42 0.66
N LYS A 413 -4.87 -11.93 0.08
CA LYS A 413 -4.72 -13.36 -0.24
C LYS A 413 -4.79 -14.25 1.00
N LYS A 414 -4.16 -13.82 2.11
CA LYS A 414 -4.28 -14.51 3.40
C LYS A 414 -5.72 -14.46 3.91
N ALA A 415 -6.36 -13.30 3.93
CA ALA A 415 -7.73 -13.15 4.39
C ALA A 415 -8.73 -13.98 3.55
N GLU A 416 -8.54 -14.06 2.23
CA GLU A 416 -9.35 -14.90 1.35
C GLU A 416 -9.11 -16.39 1.61
N ALA A 417 -7.85 -16.81 1.78
CA ALA A 417 -7.50 -18.18 2.13
C ALA A 417 -8.04 -18.58 3.51
N ASP A 418 -7.94 -17.69 4.49
CA ASP A 418 -8.44 -17.87 5.85
C ASP A 418 -9.98 -17.89 5.88
N ALA A 419 -10.65 -17.00 5.13
CA ALA A 419 -12.10 -16.99 4.99
C ALA A 419 -12.62 -18.25 4.28
N LYS A 420 -11.92 -18.71 3.24
CA LYS A 420 -12.23 -19.96 2.54
C LYS A 420 -12.01 -21.17 3.45
N ALA A 421 -10.92 -21.18 4.22
CA ALA A 421 -10.64 -22.23 5.19
C ALA A 421 -11.68 -22.25 6.33
N ALA A 422 -12.09 -21.08 6.82
CA ALA A 422 -13.13 -20.94 7.84
C ALA A 422 -14.50 -21.44 7.34
N LYS A 423 -14.87 -21.11 6.09
CA LYS A 423 -16.09 -21.60 5.44
C LYS A 423 -16.10 -23.12 5.28
N LEU A 424 -14.94 -23.70 4.97
CA LEU A 424 -14.77 -25.14 4.73
C LEU A 424 -14.47 -25.94 6.00
N LYS A 425 -14.20 -25.27 7.13
CA LYS A 425 -13.65 -25.88 8.36
C LYS A 425 -12.37 -26.71 8.09
N LEU A 426 -11.60 -26.35 7.06
CA LEU A 426 -10.47 -27.11 6.51
C LEU A 426 -9.36 -26.16 6.10
N LYS A 427 -8.10 -26.44 6.46
CA LYS A 427 -6.91 -25.71 5.97
C LYS A 427 -5.90 -26.64 5.29
N VAL A 428 -5.03 -26.07 4.47
CA VAL A 428 -3.89 -26.82 3.89
C VAL A 428 -3.02 -27.35 5.04
N GLY A 429 -2.64 -28.63 4.95
CA GLY A 429 -1.92 -29.36 5.98
C GLY A 429 -2.82 -30.09 6.99
N ASP A 430 -4.14 -29.88 6.96
CA ASP A 430 -5.05 -30.64 7.83
C ASP A 430 -5.01 -32.14 7.51
N LYS A 431 -5.09 -32.94 8.57
CA LYS A 431 -5.32 -34.37 8.47
C LYS A 431 -6.81 -34.61 8.32
N VAL A 432 -7.20 -35.41 7.33
CA VAL A 432 -8.60 -35.61 6.97
C VAL A 432 -8.89 -37.08 6.72
N ARG A 433 -10.16 -37.46 6.90
CA ARG A 433 -10.70 -38.76 6.51
C ARG A 433 -11.96 -38.58 5.66
N ILE A 434 -12.29 -39.59 4.86
CA ILE A 434 -13.56 -39.60 4.11
C ILE A 434 -14.73 -39.84 5.09
N ASN A 435 -15.73 -38.96 5.05
CA ASN A 435 -16.94 -39.05 5.88
C ASN A 435 -18.13 -39.73 5.17
N VAL A 436 -17.95 -40.02 3.87
CA VAL A 436 -18.94 -40.69 3.01
C VAL A 436 -18.97 -42.19 3.33
N PRO A 437 -20.15 -42.84 3.48
CA PRO A 437 -20.24 -44.24 3.88
C PRO A 437 -19.39 -45.21 3.04
N GLU A 438 -18.82 -46.22 3.68
CA GLU A 438 -17.99 -47.22 3.00
C GLU A 438 -18.76 -47.90 1.86
N GLY A 439 -18.15 -47.94 0.67
CA GLY A 439 -18.79 -48.49 -0.54
C GLY A 439 -19.68 -47.51 -1.32
N THR A 440 -19.92 -46.30 -0.81
CA THR A 440 -20.56 -45.23 -1.61
C THR A 440 -19.52 -44.42 -2.37
N ARG A 441 -19.89 -43.96 -3.57
CA ARG A 441 -18.98 -43.25 -4.48
C ARG A 441 -18.94 -41.78 -4.08
N THR A 442 -17.75 -41.28 -3.74
CA THR A 442 -17.47 -39.84 -3.62
C THR A 442 -17.64 -39.15 -4.97
N SER A 443 -17.86 -37.83 -4.97
CA SER A 443 -18.08 -37.04 -6.20
C SER A 443 -16.97 -37.20 -7.23
N TYR A 444 -15.74 -37.47 -6.78
CA TYR A 444 -14.56 -37.65 -7.63
C TYR A 444 -14.02 -39.10 -7.64
N GLY A 445 -14.81 -40.06 -7.12
CA GLY A 445 -14.39 -41.45 -6.95
C GLY A 445 -13.38 -41.63 -5.82
N ARG A 446 -13.35 -42.79 -5.17
CA ARG A 446 -12.60 -42.97 -3.91
C ARG A 446 -11.10 -43.25 -4.05
N ALA A 447 -10.60 -43.42 -5.27
CA ALA A 447 -9.21 -43.77 -5.56
C ALA A 447 -8.65 -44.98 -4.76
N GLY A 448 -9.52 -45.90 -4.30
CA GLY A 448 -9.13 -47.06 -3.49
C GLY A 448 -8.95 -46.80 -1.99
N VAL A 449 -9.20 -45.56 -1.53
CA VAL A 449 -9.06 -45.12 -0.14
C VAL A 449 -10.25 -45.61 0.70
N THR A 450 -9.97 -46.07 1.92
CA THR A 450 -10.98 -46.50 2.91
C THR A 450 -11.30 -45.37 3.90
N ASN A 451 -12.44 -45.42 4.59
CA ASN A 451 -12.77 -44.43 5.63
C ASN A 451 -11.82 -44.43 6.84
N SER A 452 -11.03 -45.50 7.00
CA SER A 452 -10.03 -45.59 8.07
C SER A 452 -8.69 -44.93 7.72
N GLU A 453 -8.49 -44.59 6.45
CA GLU A 453 -7.25 -43.99 5.98
C GLU A 453 -7.25 -42.47 6.17
N ILE A 454 -6.11 -41.94 6.62
CA ILE A 454 -5.93 -40.52 6.90
C ILE A 454 -5.06 -39.88 5.82
N GLY A 455 -5.61 -38.88 5.16
CA GLY A 455 -4.94 -38.08 4.14
C GLY A 455 -4.52 -36.72 4.68
N GLU A 456 -3.72 -36.01 3.89
CA GLU A 456 -3.33 -34.62 4.16
C GLU A 456 -3.83 -33.70 3.06
N VAL A 457 -4.51 -32.62 3.44
CA VAL A 457 -4.95 -31.60 2.47
C VAL A 457 -3.72 -30.90 1.89
N THR A 458 -3.45 -31.06 0.60
CA THR A 458 -2.30 -30.45 -0.07
C THR A 458 -2.65 -29.11 -0.73
N THR A 459 -3.89 -28.92 -1.17
CA THR A 459 -4.32 -27.70 -1.85
C THR A 459 -5.84 -27.49 -1.75
N ILE A 460 -6.28 -26.24 -1.55
CA ILE A 460 -7.69 -25.85 -1.61
C ILE A 460 -7.93 -25.07 -2.91
N ILE A 461 -8.50 -25.72 -3.93
CA ILE A 461 -8.66 -25.13 -5.27
C ILE A 461 -9.89 -24.22 -5.31
N SER A 462 -11.05 -24.68 -4.84
CA SER A 462 -12.30 -23.90 -4.77
C SER A 462 -13.13 -24.32 -3.55
N ASP A 463 -14.28 -23.70 -3.35
CA ASP A 463 -15.23 -24.07 -2.28
C ASP A 463 -15.74 -25.51 -2.41
N ASP A 464 -15.65 -26.11 -3.60
CA ASP A 464 -16.12 -27.48 -3.87
C ASP A 464 -15.00 -28.44 -4.27
N LEU A 465 -13.74 -27.99 -4.26
CA LEU A 465 -12.62 -28.80 -4.75
C LEU A 465 -11.36 -28.62 -3.89
N VAL A 466 -10.93 -29.72 -3.28
CA VAL A 466 -9.66 -29.85 -2.58
C VAL A 466 -8.82 -30.98 -3.17
N ARG A 467 -7.50 -30.87 -2.99
CA ARG A 467 -6.56 -31.96 -3.21
C ARG A 467 -6.10 -32.53 -1.88
N VAL A 468 -6.15 -33.85 -1.78
CA VAL A 468 -5.73 -34.60 -0.60
C VAL A 468 -4.74 -35.66 -1.03
N ARG A 469 -3.61 -35.74 -0.33
CA ARG A 469 -2.64 -36.83 -0.49
C ARG A 469 -2.99 -37.96 0.46
N TRP A 470 -3.23 -39.14 -0.09
CA TRP A 470 -3.50 -40.35 0.68
C TRP A 470 -2.27 -41.26 0.67
N PRO A 471 -1.95 -41.97 1.76
CA PRO A 471 -0.85 -42.93 1.79
C PRO A 471 -0.93 -44.04 0.72
N SER A 472 -2.13 -44.54 0.44
CA SER A 472 -2.40 -45.61 -0.53
C SER A 472 -2.50 -45.14 -1.98
N PHE A 473 -2.51 -43.82 -2.21
CA PHE A 473 -2.65 -43.22 -3.53
C PHE A 473 -1.47 -42.30 -3.84
N SER A 474 -0.65 -42.67 -4.82
CA SER A 474 0.62 -41.99 -5.11
C SER A 474 0.48 -40.56 -5.65
N ASN A 475 -0.72 -40.18 -6.08
CA ASN A 475 -1.01 -38.84 -6.61
C ASN A 475 -1.93 -38.08 -5.64
N ASP A 476 -2.05 -36.77 -5.82
CA ASP A 476 -3.03 -36.00 -5.08
C ASP A 476 -4.44 -36.31 -5.63
N TRP A 477 -5.34 -36.71 -4.73
CA TRP A 477 -6.73 -37.00 -5.03
C TRP A 477 -7.58 -35.73 -5.00
N ASN A 478 -8.44 -35.54 -5.99
CA ASN A 478 -9.42 -34.45 -6.00
C ASN A 478 -10.66 -34.87 -5.21
N GLY A 479 -11.15 -34.03 -4.31
CA GLY A 479 -12.31 -34.33 -3.46
C GLY A 479 -13.15 -33.10 -3.15
N LYS A 480 -14.37 -33.34 -2.67
CA LYS A 480 -15.19 -32.26 -2.10
C LYS A 480 -14.87 -32.08 -0.62
N PRO A 481 -14.71 -30.84 -0.14
CA PRO A 481 -14.55 -30.56 1.30
C PRO A 481 -15.66 -31.15 2.17
N ALA A 482 -16.91 -31.10 1.70
CA ALA A 482 -18.06 -31.66 2.43
C ALA A 482 -18.01 -33.18 2.62
N GLU A 483 -17.20 -33.89 1.82
CA GLU A 483 -17.02 -35.35 1.89
C GLU A 483 -15.86 -35.75 2.84
N LEU A 484 -15.30 -34.77 3.57
CA LEU A 484 -14.16 -34.93 4.44
C LEU A 484 -14.45 -34.41 5.84
N ASP A 485 -13.97 -35.15 6.84
CA ASP A 485 -13.87 -34.67 8.21
C ASP A 485 -12.42 -34.36 8.55
N VAL A 486 -12.17 -33.23 9.21
CA VAL A 486 -10.86 -32.96 9.83
C VAL A 486 -10.67 -33.88 11.02
N VAL A 487 -9.49 -34.49 11.07
CA VAL A 487 -9.06 -35.46 12.06
C VAL A 487 -8.02 -34.78 12.94
N THR A 488 -8.20 -34.89 14.26
CA THR A 488 -7.26 -34.30 15.21
C THR A 488 -5.88 -34.96 15.09
N PRO A 489 -4.78 -34.27 15.45
CA PRO A 489 -3.45 -34.88 15.47
C PRO A 489 -3.38 -36.14 16.32
N GLU A 490 -4.17 -36.21 17.39
CA GLU A 490 -4.31 -37.39 18.23
C GLU A 490 -4.96 -38.55 17.48
N GLU A 491 -6.14 -38.36 16.88
CA GLU A 491 -6.80 -39.39 16.07
C GLU A 491 -5.92 -39.90 14.92
N ALA A 492 -5.16 -38.99 14.28
CA ALA A 492 -4.21 -39.36 13.24
C ALA A 492 -3.02 -40.18 13.77
N ALA A 493 -2.54 -39.89 14.99
CA ALA A 493 -1.50 -40.65 15.64
C ALA A 493 -1.98 -42.07 16.00
N TRP A 494 -3.17 -42.21 16.56
CA TRP A 494 -3.78 -43.51 16.86
C TRP A 494 -4.08 -44.34 15.60
N ALA A 495 -4.53 -43.70 14.51
CA ALA A 495 -4.77 -44.38 13.23
C ALA A 495 -3.48 -44.99 12.64
N LYS A 496 -2.32 -44.33 12.77
CA LYS A 496 -1.02 -44.88 12.34
C LYS A 496 -0.63 -46.15 13.10
N LEU A 497 -1.13 -46.31 14.32
CA LEU A 497 -0.93 -47.51 15.15
C LEU A 497 -1.91 -48.63 14.81
N GLY A 498 -2.89 -48.37 13.93
CA GLY A 498 -3.99 -49.30 13.66
C GLY A 498 -4.91 -49.50 14.87
N ARG A 499 -5.00 -48.51 15.75
CA ARG A 499 -5.76 -48.57 17.02
C ARG A 499 -6.81 -47.44 17.07
N LYS A 500 -7.87 -47.62 17.85
CA LYS A 500 -8.83 -46.54 18.13
C LYS A 500 -8.24 -45.54 19.13
N VAL A 501 -8.70 -44.29 19.09
CA VAL A 501 -8.30 -43.28 20.09
C VAL A 501 -8.68 -43.76 21.48
N GLY A 502 -7.71 -43.73 22.39
CA GLY A 502 -7.86 -44.23 23.76
C GLY A 502 -7.73 -45.75 23.90
N GLU A 503 -7.35 -46.48 22.84
CA GLU A 503 -7.10 -47.92 22.90
C GLU A 503 -5.68 -48.23 23.37
N PHE A 504 -5.45 -48.05 24.67
CA PHE A 504 -4.18 -48.40 25.30
C PHE A 504 -4.03 -49.91 25.49
N LYS A 505 -2.81 -50.40 25.30
CA LYS A 505 -2.39 -51.77 25.60
C LYS A 505 -1.41 -51.76 26.76
N ALA A 506 -1.36 -52.87 27.50
CA ALA A 506 -0.34 -53.06 28.52
C ALA A 506 1.07 -52.94 27.89
N GLY A 507 1.92 -52.13 28.52
CA GLY A 507 3.26 -51.80 28.03
C GLY A 507 3.37 -50.49 27.26
N ASP A 508 2.27 -49.81 26.93
CA ASP A 508 2.32 -48.45 26.37
C ASP A 508 2.91 -47.47 27.40
N ILE A 509 3.61 -46.43 26.95
CA ILE A 509 4.05 -45.31 27.79
C ILE A 509 3.04 -44.17 27.60
N ALA A 510 2.46 -43.68 28.69
CA ALA A 510 1.47 -42.62 28.67
C ALA A 510 1.76 -41.55 29.73
N GLU A 511 1.28 -40.34 29.47
CA GLU A 511 1.25 -39.22 30.40
C GLU A 511 -0.16 -39.10 30.99
N PHE A 512 -0.25 -38.84 32.30
CA PHE A 512 -1.52 -38.52 32.96
C PHE A 512 -1.88 -37.05 32.69
N ALA A 513 -2.84 -36.80 31.80
CA ALA A 513 -3.08 -35.49 31.20
C ALA A 513 -4.26 -34.73 31.84
N GLU A 514 -5.34 -35.42 32.20
CA GLU A 514 -6.55 -34.81 32.75
C GLU A 514 -7.04 -35.59 33.99
N PRO A 515 -6.80 -35.10 35.22
CA PRO A 515 -7.22 -35.81 36.41
C PRO A 515 -8.74 -35.69 36.65
N ALA A 516 -9.45 -36.81 36.72
CA ALA A 516 -10.82 -36.88 37.21
C ALA A 516 -10.88 -37.66 38.55
N GLY A 517 -10.80 -36.93 39.67
CA GLY A 517 -11.05 -37.47 41.02
C GLY A 517 -9.80 -37.76 41.85
N TYR A 518 -9.95 -38.60 42.88
CA TYR A 518 -8.87 -38.97 43.80
C TYR A 518 -7.96 -40.03 43.18
N ASN A 519 -6.80 -39.61 42.71
CA ASN A 519 -5.74 -40.46 42.16
C ASN A 519 -4.40 -40.13 42.85
N ALA A 520 -3.51 -41.11 43.01
CA ALA A 520 -2.15 -40.87 43.50
C ALA A 520 -1.22 -40.24 42.43
N LEU A 521 -1.66 -40.20 41.17
CA LEU A 521 -0.99 -39.56 40.04
C LEU A 521 -1.29 -38.05 39.99
N THR A 522 -0.30 -37.27 39.60
CA THR A 522 -0.41 -35.83 39.32
C THR A 522 -0.36 -35.59 37.81
N LYS A 523 -1.06 -34.55 37.33
CA LYS A 523 -1.01 -34.15 35.92
C LYS A 523 0.45 -33.98 35.47
N GLY A 524 0.82 -34.64 34.38
CA GLY A 524 2.18 -34.68 33.83
C GLY A 524 2.99 -35.93 34.22
N ASP A 525 2.47 -36.78 35.11
CA ASP A 525 3.13 -38.04 35.46
C ASP A 525 3.19 -38.98 34.26
N ILE A 526 4.39 -39.48 33.94
CA ILE A 526 4.63 -40.41 32.83
C ILE A 526 4.92 -41.79 33.39
N GLY A 527 4.24 -42.81 32.87
CA GLY A 527 4.38 -44.18 33.35
C GLY A 527 4.03 -45.24 32.30
N VAL A 528 4.22 -46.50 32.69
CA VAL A 528 3.89 -47.67 31.87
C VAL A 528 2.46 -48.10 32.17
N VAL A 529 1.66 -48.21 31.10
CA VAL A 529 0.29 -48.68 31.15
C VAL A 529 0.27 -50.18 31.50
N GLY A 530 -0.49 -50.54 32.54
CA GLY A 530 -0.73 -51.93 32.93
C GLY A 530 -1.98 -52.52 32.29
N GLU A 531 -2.23 -53.79 32.59
CA GLU A 531 -3.41 -54.51 32.09
C GLU A 531 -4.73 -53.80 32.48
N PRO A 532 -5.68 -53.66 31.54
CA PRO A 532 -6.98 -53.10 31.82
C PRO A 532 -7.79 -54.03 32.75
N ASN A 533 -8.60 -53.44 33.62
CA ASN A 533 -9.57 -54.19 34.41
C ASN A 533 -10.86 -54.46 33.61
N GLN A 534 -11.84 -55.12 34.24
CA GLN A 534 -13.14 -55.44 33.62
C GLN A 534 -13.96 -54.21 33.20
N LEU A 535 -13.65 -53.03 33.71
CA LEU A 535 -14.30 -51.76 33.37
C LEU A 535 -13.53 -50.97 32.31
N GLY A 536 -12.41 -51.51 31.79
CA GLY A 536 -11.54 -50.85 30.83
C GLY A 536 -10.65 -49.75 31.42
N TRP A 537 -10.54 -49.67 32.75
CA TRP A 537 -9.58 -48.76 33.40
C TRP A 537 -8.20 -49.42 33.38
N VAL A 538 -7.16 -48.61 33.26
CA VAL A 538 -5.77 -49.07 33.24
C VAL A 538 -5.02 -48.49 34.43
N ARG A 539 -3.91 -49.14 34.81
CA ARG A 539 -2.96 -48.55 35.77
C ARG A 539 -1.86 -47.82 35.03
N LEU A 540 -1.53 -46.61 35.45
CA LEU A 540 -0.32 -45.94 34.99
C LEU A 540 0.77 -46.07 36.07
N ASN A 541 1.72 -46.98 35.86
CA ASN A 541 2.79 -47.23 36.83
C ASN A 541 3.96 -46.30 36.57
N THR A 542 4.25 -45.41 37.52
CA THR A 542 5.41 -44.53 37.48
C THR A 542 6.50 -45.07 38.41
N ALA A 543 7.68 -44.44 38.40
CA ALA A 543 8.77 -44.81 39.32
C ALA A 543 8.40 -44.57 40.80
N SER A 544 7.54 -43.60 41.09
CA SER A 544 7.16 -43.17 42.44
C SER A 544 5.76 -43.62 42.86
N VAL A 545 4.88 -43.98 41.91
CA VAL A 545 3.49 -44.32 42.17
C VAL A 545 3.16 -45.68 41.55
N VAL A 546 3.02 -46.68 42.42
CA VAL A 546 2.71 -48.08 42.06
C VAL A 546 1.38 -48.58 42.65
N CYS A 547 0.68 -47.74 43.42
CA CYS A 547 -0.64 -48.02 44.00
C CYS A 547 -1.54 -46.78 43.96
N GLY A 548 -2.86 -46.96 43.87
CA GLY A 548 -3.81 -45.84 43.78
C GLY A 548 -3.78 -45.09 42.44
N ASN A 549 -3.27 -45.73 41.39
CA ASN A 549 -2.93 -45.16 40.08
C ASN A 549 -3.85 -45.64 38.94
N TRP A 550 -5.12 -45.92 39.26
CA TRP A 550 -6.11 -46.32 38.27
C TRP A 550 -6.64 -45.10 37.53
N CYS A 551 -6.59 -45.16 36.21
CA CYS A 551 -7.03 -44.09 35.33
C CYS A 551 -7.87 -44.68 34.20
N THR A 552 -8.86 -43.92 33.79
CA THR A 552 -9.60 -44.17 32.55
C THR A 552 -8.75 -43.75 31.35
N PRO A 553 -8.91 -44.39 30.19
CA PRO A 553 -8.19 -43.99 28.97
C PRO A 553 -8.33 -42.51 28.59
N LYS A 554 -9.40 -41.82 29.00
CA LYS A 554 -9.63 -40.39 28.74
C LYS A 554 -8.68 -39.48 29.52
N GLU A 555 -8.13 -39.96 30.62
CA GLU A 555 -7.23 -39.21 31.49
C GLU A 555 -5.76 -39.36 31.05
N LEU A 556 -5.51 -40.15 30.01
CA LEU A 556 -4.19 -40.51 29.54
C LEU A 556 -3.93 -39.96 28.14
N ARG A 557 -2.69 -39.53 27.91
CA ARG A 557 -2.15 -39.20 26.61
C ARG A 557 -1.05 -40.18 26.24
N LEU A 558 -1.16 -40.84 25.09
CA LEU A 558 -0.13 -41.77 24.62
C LEU A 558 1.16 -41.03 24.28
N ILE A 559 2.27 -41.47 24.86
CA ILE A 559 3.63 -40.94 24.60
C ILE A 559 4.41 -41.87 23.68
N ALA A 560 4.40 -43.19 23.97
CA ALA A 560 5.01 -44.18 23.10
C ALA A 560 4.21 -45.50 23.11
N PRO A 561 3.84 -46.04 21.94
CA PRO A 561 3.15 -47.32 21.86
C PRO A 561 4.11 -48.48 22.14
N VAL A 562 3.61 -49.54 22.77
CA VAL A 562 4.41 -50.74 23.08
C VAL A 562 5.05 -51.36 21.82
N GLU A 563 4.38 -51.28 20.67
CA GLU A 563 4.91 -51.80 19.40
C GLU A 563 6.14 -51.02 18.91
N SER A 564 6.29 -49.74 19.29
CA SER A 564 7.50 -48.97 18.96
C SER A 564 8.71 -49.35 19.83
N LEU A 565 8.46 -49.91 21.02
CA LEU A 565 9.50 -50.31 21.98
C LEU A 565 10.12 -51.68 21.63
N PHE A 566 9.38 -52.53 20.91
CA PHE A 566 9.86 -53.86 20.49
C PHE A 566 10.78 -53.83 19.26
N ASN A 567 10.70 -52.82 18.39
CA ASN A 567 11.61 -52.70 17.23
C ASN A 567 13.04 -52.30 17.61
N SER A 568 13.24 -51.66 18.77
CA SER A 568 14.56 -51.29 19.26
C SER A 568 15.40 -52.50 19.69
N ALA A 569 14.75 -53.60 20.14
CA ALA A 569 15.46 -54.79 20.62
C ALA A 569 15.93 -55.73 19.50
N ILE A 570 15.31 -55.68 18.31
CA ILE A 570 15.67 -56.56 17.18
C ILE A 570 16.85 -55.98 16.37
N ASN A 571 16.96 -54.65 16.24
CA ASN A 571 18.07 -54.03 15.51
C ASN A 571 19.41 -54.00 16.29
N SER A 572 19.39 -54.10 17.62
CA SER A 572 20.61 -54.23 18.44
C SER A 572 21.17 -55.66 18.52
N ALA A 573 20.46 -56.66 17.99
CA ALA A 573 20.94 -58.05 17.94
C ALA A 573 21.54 -58.45 16.58
N SER A 574 21.42 -57.60 15.54
CA SER A 574 21.93 -57.86 14.19
C SER A 574 23.33 -57.30 13.91
N THR A 575 23.84 -56.41 14.77
CA THR A 575 25.21 -55.85 14.67
C THR A 575 26.23 -56.50 15.63
N ALA A 576 25.84 -57.59 16.29
CA ALA A 576 26.75 -58.42 17.08
C ALA A 576 26.74 -59.87 16.55
N ASN A 577 27.30 -60.06 15.36
CA ASN A 577 27.99 -61.30 14.95
C ASN A 577 28.93 -61.03 13.76
#